data_AF-A0AAX0Z357-F1
#
_entry.id   AF-A0AAX0Z357-F1
#
_cell.length_a   1.000
_cell.length_b   1.000
_cell.length_c   1.000
_cell.angle_alpha   90.00
_cell.angle_beta   90.00
_cell.angle_gamma   90.00
#
_symmetry.space_group_name_H-M   'P 1'
#
loop_
_entity.id
_entity.type
_entity.pdbx_description
1 polymer ?
#
loop_
_entity_poly.entity_id
_entity_poly.type
_entity_poly.pdbx_seq_one_letter_code
_entity_poly.pdbx_strand_id
1 'polypeptide(L)'
;MFDAVIFERAILLIGSGIIPVVGLFLSLSQNRLKREKEFQDSQQQNYNFIQNGYYNEFNVAIQHNHAQEHYYYHQQKKEEFKEKQAKLNSRANFIESIMTKTFLVLIIIVALNEIFSSFKKFELKDIINYSYIFWDSFQVAGTIVIHASFGLITAVFLSSLLTKNALIRNLFIIFFTAIANFKTLNFWNNNHINMKIIQENAQKISEQVTVNSTIDHFMPFLLIIHVITAVIVTTYITKILYLPENKNLSRTFSLSLAFYILFPFLYEQVLALL
;
A
#
# COMPACT_ATOMS: atom_id res chain seq x y z
N MET A 1 0.67 -31.88 -6.18
CA MET A 1 -0.30 -30.86 -6.61
C MET A 1 -0.55 -30.00 -5.39
N PHE A 2 -0.05 -28.75 -5.37
CA PHE A 2 -0.34 -27.85 -4.25
C PHE A 2 -1.82 -27.50 -4.30
N ASP A 3 -2.50 -27.63 -3.16
CA ASP A 3 -3.92 -27.33 -3.04
C ASP A 3 -4.10 -25.81 -3.22
N ALA A 4 -4.84 -25.38 -4.26
CA ALA A 4 -4.94 -23.96 -4.64
C ALA A 4 -5.43 -23.09 -3.47
N VAL A 5 -6.32 -23.64 -2.64
CA VAL A 5 -6.83 -23.00 -1.42
C VAL A 5 -5.75 -22.78 -0.37
N ILE A 6 -4.83 -23.73 -0.19
CA ILE A 6 -3.70 -23.59 0.76
C ILE A 6 -2.73 -22.53 0.26
N PHE A 7 -2.49 -22.50 -1.06
CA PHE A 7 -1.63 -21.53 -1.71
C PHE A 7 -2.16 -20.10 -1.56
N GLU A 8 -3.43 -19.86 -1.88
CA GLU A 8 -4.09 -18.56 -1.72
C GLU A 8 -4.07 -18.07 -0.26
N ARG A 9 -4.37 -18.96 0.70
CA ARG A 9 -4.31 -18.63 2.13
C ARG A 9 -2.91 -18.24 2.59
N ALA A 10 -1.87 -18.92 2.08
CA ALA A 10 -0.49 -18.58 2.38
C ALA A 10 -0.11 -17.19 1.82
N ILE A 11 -0.54 -16.87 0.60
CA ILE A 11 -0.30 -15.57 -0.02
C ILE A 11 -1.02 -14.45 0.72
N LEU A 12 -2.29 -14.68 1.10
CA LEU A 12 -3.04 -13.75 1.93
C LEU A 12 -2.31 -13.52 3.26
N LEU A 13 -1.85 -14.58 3.93
CA LEU A 13 -1.12 -14.47 5.19
C LEU A 13 0.20 -13.66 5.04
N ILE A 14 0.93 -13.86 3.94
CA ILE A 14 2.13 -13.06 3.65
C ILE A 14 1.76 -11.59 3.39
N GLY A 15 0.79 -11.35 2.51
CA GLY A 15 0.42 -10.02 2.03
C GLY A 15 -0.33 -9.15 3.05
N SER A 16 -1.26 -9.72 3.80
CA SER A 16 -2.08 -9.00 4.80
C SER A 16 -1.59 -9.17 6.23
N GLY A 17 -0.71 -10.13 6.50
CA GLY A 17 -0.14 -10.38 7.82
C GLY A 17 1.33 -9.97 7.92
N ILE A 18 2.22 -10.73 7.29
CA ILE A 18 3.68 -10.58 7.47
C ILE A 18 4.16 -9.21 7.00
N ILE A 19 3.81 -8.80 5.77
CA ILE A 19 4.27 -7.53 5.19
C ILE A 19 3.80 -6.33 6.04
N PRO A 20 2.52 -6.21 6.45
CA PRO A 20 2.09 -5.12 7.32
C PRO A 20 2.76 -5.13 8.70
N VAL A 21 2.96 -6.30 9.32
CA VAL A 21 3.57 -6.41 10.66
C VAL A 21 5.05 -5.99 10.64
N VAL A 22 5.82 -6.46 9.65
CA VAL A 22 7.24 -6.06 9.49
C VAL A 22 7.34 -4.56 9.21
N GLY A 23 6.47 -4.03 8.34
CA GLY A 23 6.40 -2.60 8.04
C GLY A 23 6.05 -1.76 9.26
N LEU A 24 5.08 -2.21 10.06
CA LEU A 24 4.70 -1.56 11.31
C LEU A 24 5.89 -1.50 12.27
N PHE A 25 6.60 -2.61 12.50
CA PHE A 25 7.75 -2.63 13.40
C PHE A 25 8.87 -1.65 12.98
N LEU A 26 9.17 -1.59 11.67
CA LEU A 26 10.15 -0.65 11.13
C LEU A 26 9.67 0.80 11.30
N SER A 27 8.41 1.08 10.98
CA SER A 27 7.81 2.40 11.13
C SER A 27 7.81 2.88 12.58
N LEU A 28 7.47 2.00 13.53
CA LEU A 28 7.51 2.29 14.97
C LEU A 28 8.96 2.57 15.43
N SER A 29 9.92 1.78 14.96
CA SER A 29 11.35 1.97 15.29
C SER A 29 11.88 3.31 14.80
N GLN A 30 11.53 3.70 13.57
CA GLN A 30 11.91 4.99 13.00
C GLN A 30 11.22 6.16 13.73
N ASN A 31 9.93 6.04 14.05
CA ASN A 31 9.18 7.06 14.79
C ASN A 31 9.75 7.27 16.20
N ARG A 32 10.16 6.18 16.87
CA ARG A 32 10.84 6.26 18.16
C ARG A 32 12.17 7.00 18.05
N LEU A 33 13.01 6.62 17.08
CA LEU A 33 14.32 7.26 16.88
C LEU A 33 14.19 8.75 16.56
N LYS A 34 13.17 9.13 15.76
CA LYS A 34 12.86 10.53 15.46
C LYS A 34 12.49 11.34 16.70
N ARG A 35 11.66 10.79 17.58
CA ARG A 35 11.28 11.44 18.86
C ARG A 35 12.48 11.57 19.79
N GLU A 36 13.31 10.54 19.90
CA GLU A 36 14.54 10.59 20.70
C GLU A 36 15.48 11.70 20.19
N LYS A 37 15.64 11.84 18.87
CA LYS A 37 16.40 12.93 18.26
C LYS A 37 15.79 14.31 18.55
N GLU A 38 14.48 14.48 18.36
CA GLU A 38 13.78 15.75 18.64
C GLU A 38 13.94 16.18 20.10
N PHE A 39 13.93 15.22 21.04
CA PHE A 39 14.21 15.48 22.45
C PHE A 39 15.67 15.91 22.67
N GLN A 40 16.66 15.26 22.06
CA GLN A 40 18.05 15.72 22.17
C GLN A 40 18.25 17.12 21.58
N ASP A 41 17.60 17.42 20.45
CA ASP A 41 17.66 18.73 19.80
C ASP A 41 17.11 19.84 20.72
N SER A 42 16.01 19.58 21.44
CA SER A 42 15.45 20.55 22.39
C SER A 42 16.35 20.74 23.62
N GLN A 43 16.94 19.67 24.15
CA GLN A 43 17.93 19.78 25.24
C GLN A 43 19.15 20.58 24.80
N GLN A 44 19.71 20.29 23.62
CA GLN A 44 20.86 21.02 23.08
C GLN A 44 20.57 22.53 22.94
N GLN A 45 19.39 22.90 22.44
CA GLN A 45 18.99 24.30 22.34
C GLN A 45 18.88 24.98 23.71
N ASN A 46 18.33 24.27 24.70
CA ASN A 46 18.22 24.78 26.06
C ASN A 46 19.60 25.00 26.70
N TYR A 47 20.52 24.04 26.59
CA TYR A 47 21.89 24.20 27.11
C TYR A 47 22.67 25.29 26.38
N ASN A 48 22.48 25.45 25.08
CA ASN A 48 23.09 26.56 24.32
C ASN A 48 22.54 27.92 24.79
N PHE A 49 21.23 28.03 25.05
CA PHE A 49 20.64 29.24 25.63
C PHE A 49 21.24 29.55 27.01
N ILE A 50 21.33 28.54 27.86
CA ILE A 50 21.94 28.64 29.20
C ILE A 50 23.39 29.10 29.12
N GLN A 51 24.20 28.52 28.22
CA GLN A 51 25.59 28.94 28.02
C GLN A 51 25.72 30.39 27.57
N ASN A 52 24.93 30.81 26.57
CA ASN A 52 24.97 32.20 26.08
C ASN A 52 24.41 33.20 27.11
N GLY A 53 23.45 32.77 27.94
CA GLY A 53 22.96 33.54 29.08
C GLY A 53 24.04 33.76 30.15
N TYR A 54 24.77 32.69 30.54
CA TYR A 54 25.87 32.80 31.50
C TYR A 54 27.08 33.56 30.95
N TYR A 55 27.37 33.47 29.65
CA TYR A 55 28.44 34.25 29.00
C TYR A 55 28.20 35.77 29.06
N ASN A 56 26.94 36.21 29.11
CA ASN A 56 26.59 37.63 29.24
C ASN A 56 26.65 38.16 30.68
N GLU A 57 26.62 37.29 31.71
CA GLU A 57 26.60 37.71 33.12
C GLU A 57 27.88 37.38 33.90
N PHE A 58 28.65 36.36 33.52
CA PHE A 58 29.86 35.96 34.24
C PHE A 58 31.01 35.60 33.30
N ASN A 59 31.88 36.58 33.06
CA ASN A 59 33.17 36.42 32.40
C ASN A 59 34.20 35.78 33.36
N VAL A 60 33.83 34.67 34.01
CA VAL A 60 34.68 33.97 34.97
C VAL A 60 35.20 32.71 34.30
N ALA A 61 36.52 32.51 34.40
CA ALA A 61 37.22 31.32 33.93
C ALA A 61 36.77 30.09 34.74
N ILE A 62 35.61 29.53 34.39
CA ILE A 62 35.08 28.30 34.96
C ILE A 62 35.83 27.14 34.29
N GLN A 63 36.75 26.50 35.02
CA GLN A 63 37.52 25.34 34.54
C GLN A 63 36.65 24.12 34.21
N HIS A 64 35.39 24.05 34.66
CA HIS A 64 34.43 22.97 34.41
C HIS A 64 33.04 23.54 34.12
N ASN A 65 32.76 23.87 32.86
CA ASN A 65 31.44 24.34 32.44
C ASN A 65 30.51 23.15 32.20
N HIS A 66 29.76 22.74 33.22
CA HIS A 66 28.79 21.63 33.11
C HIS A 66 27.77 21.84 31.98
N ALA A 67 27.36 23.07 31.68
CA ALA A 67 26.44 23.34 30.57
C ALA A 67 27.11 23.06 29.21
N GLN A 68 28.42 23.25 29.10
CA GLN A 68 29.21 22.90 27.92
C GLN A 68 29.36 21.39 27.74
N GLU A 69 29.63 20.67 28.84
CA GLU A 69 29.69 19.20 28.83
C GLU A 69 28.35 18.59 28.39
N HIS A 70 27.23 19.09 28.93
CA HIS A 70 25.89 18.66 28.52
C HIS A 70 25.59 19.02 27.07
N TYR A 71 25.98 20.21 26.59
CA TYR A 71 25.83 20.58 25.18
C TYR A 71 26.55 19.59 24.25
N TYR A 72 27.83 19.29 24.51
CA TYR A 72 28.61 18.36 23.68
C TYR A 72 28.11 16.92 23.81
N TYR A 73 27.64 16.50 24.99
CA TYR A 73 26.99 15.21 25.17
C TYR A 73 25.76 15.06 24.27
N HIS A 74 24.87 16.07 24.25
CA HIS A 74 23.69 16.06 23.39
C HIS A 74 24.06 16.15 21.90
N GLN A 75 25.14 16.87 21.55
CA GLN A 75 25.67 16.92 20.19
C GLN A 75 26.20 15.56 19.72
N GLN A 76 26.97 14.85 20.54
CA GLN A 76 27.48 13.51 20.23
C GLN A 76 26.31 12.52 20.08
N LYS A 77 25.31 12.57 20.98
CA LYS A 77 24.11 11.73 20.88
C LYS A 77 23.36 11.97 19.58
N LYS A 78 23.27 13.23 19.12
CA LYS A 78 22.65 13.58 17.83
C LYS A 78 23.39 12.96 16.64
N GLU A 79 24.72 12.89 16.67
CA GLU A 79 25.51 12.20 15.64
C GLU A 79 25.26 10.69 15.66
N GLU A 80 25.26 10.06 16.84
CA GLU A 80 24.88 8.64 16.98
C GLU A 80 23.47 8.37 16.41
N PHE A 81 22.51 9.29 16.64
CA PHE A 81 21.16 9.17 16.08
C PHE A 81 21.13 9.31 14.56
N LYS A 82 21.96 10.19 13.97
CA LYS A 82 22.07 10.29 12.50
C LYS A 82 22.57 8.98 11.90
N GLU A 83 23.59 8.37 12.49
CA GLU A 83 24.11 7.08 12.02
C GLU A 83 23.09 5.94 12.15
N LYS A 84 22.40 5.87 13.29
CA LYS A 84 21.33 4.88 13.52
C LYS A 84 20.18 5.07 12.53
N GLN A 85 19.77 6.32 12.26
CA GLN A 85 18.74 6.63 11.27
C GLN A 85 19.18 6.21 9.87
N ALA A 86 20.43 6.50 9.48
CA ALA A 86 20.95 6.09 8.17
C ALA A 86 20.94 4.57 7.98
N LYS A 87 21.36 3.81 9.01
CA LYS A 87 21.30 2.34 9.02
C LYS A 87 19.87 1.82 8.94
N LEU A 88 18.93 2.41 9.69
CA LEU A 88 17.51 2.04 9.65
C LEU A 88 16.87 2.36 8.30
N ASN A 89 17.17 3.52 7.70
CA ASN A 89 16.68 3.92 6.38
C ASN A 89 17.22 2.98 5.29
N SER A 90 18.50 2.62 5.34
CA SER A 90 19.09 1.64 4.42
C SER A 90 18.39 0.27 4.50
N ARG A 91 18.17 -0.24 5.72
CA ARG A 91 17.43 -1.48 5.94
C ARG A 91 15.97 -1.38 5.48
N ALA A 92 15.31 -0.27 5.77
CA ALA A 92 13.93 -0.05 5.37
C ALA A 92 13.77 0.02 3.84
N ASN A 93 14.69 0.69 3.13
CA ASN A 93 14.73 0.71 1.67
C ASN A 93 14.92 -0.70 1.08
N PHE A 94 15.84 -1.48 1.64
CA PHE A 94 16.09 -2.85 1.19
C PHE A 94 14.87 -3.75 1.41
N ILE A 95 14.28 -3.71 2.61
CA ILE A 95 13.10 -4.52 2.96
C ILE A 95 11.89 -4.07 2.15
N GLU A 96 11.65 -2.77 1.99
CA GLU A 96 10.57 -2.25 1.13
C GLU A 96 10.70 -2.79 -0.29
N SER A 97 11.90 -2.72 -0.89
CA SER A 97 12.12 -3.24 -2.24
C SER A 97 11.83 -4.73 -2.35
N ILE A 98 12.26 -5.52 -1.36
CA ILE A 98 11.99 -6.97 -1.31
C ILE A 98 10.50 -7.22 -1.16
N MET A 99 9.82 -6.54 -0.23
CA MET A 99 8.40 -6.78 0.05
C MET A 99 7.53 -6.37 -1.13
N THR A 100 7.81 -5.22 -1.77
CA THR A 100 7.12 -4.76 -2.98
C THR A 100 7.31 -5.75 -4.13
N LYS A 101 8.54 -6.25 -4.37
CA LYS A 101 8.79 -7.26 -5.40
C LYS A 101 8.11 -8.59 -5.08
N THR A 102 8.17 -9.03 -3.83
CA THR A 102 7.51 -10.25 -3.37
C THR A 102 6.02 -10.16 -3.61
N PHE A 103 5.39 -9.02 -3.28
CA PHE A 103 3.99 -8.78 -3.53
C PHE A 103 3.63 -8.91 -5.02
N LEU A 104 4.39 -8.25 -5.90
CA LEU A 104 4.19 -8.34 -7.36
C LEU A 104 4.35 -9.77 -7.89
N VAL A 105 5.39 -10.49 -7.43
CA VAL A 105 5.64 -11.87 -7.83
C VAL A 105 4.51 -12.78 -7.36
N LEU A 106 4.01 -12.62 -6.13
CA LEU A 106 2.90 -13.43 -5.62
C LEU A 106 1.62 -13.23 -6.43
N ILE A 107 1.30 -11.99 -6.84
CA ILE A 107 0.15 -11.71 -7.72
C ILE A 107 0.28 -12.47 -9.05
N ILE A 108 1.47 -12.42 -9.66
CA ILE A 108 1.74 -13.12 -10.92
C ILE A 108 1.62 -14.64 -10.74
N ILE A 109 2.17 -15.19 -9.65
CA ILE A 109 2.09 -16.63 -9.40
C ILE A 109 0.65 -17.06 -9.14
N VAL A 110 -0.18 -16.28 -8.43
CA VAL A 110 -1.61 -16.58 -8.25
C VAL A 110 -2.32 -16.61 -9.60
N ALA A 111 -2.16 -15.56 -10.40
CA ALA A 111 -2.80 -15.49 -11.69
C ALA A 111 -2.38 -16.66 -12.59
N LEU A 112 -1.10 -17.02 -12.60
CA LEU A 112 -0.61 -18.18 -13.36
C LEU A 112 -1.11 -19.51 -12.78
N ASN A 113 -1.12 -19.68 -11.46
CA ASN A 113 -1.60 -20.91 -10.83
C ASN A 113 -3.07 -21.15 -11.14
N GLU A 114 -3.89 -20.11 -11.14
CA GLU A 114 -5.32 -20.21 -11.43
C GLU A 114 -5.59 -20.43 -12.92
N ILE A 115 -4.74 -19.87 -13.79
CA ILE A 115 -4.66 -20.26 -15.20
C ILE A 115 -4.36 -21.76 -15.31
N PHE A 116 -3.25 -22.25 -14.75
CA PHE A 116 -2.85 -23.65 -14.88
C PHE A 116 -3.83 -24.64 -14.23
N SER A 117 -4.45 -24.29 -13.10
CA SER A 117 -5.42 -25.13 -12.39
C SER A 117 -6.68 -25.34 -13.24
N SER A 118 -7.13 -24.29 -13.92
CA SER A 118 -8.28 -24.31 -14.80
C SER A 118 -7.99 -25.00 -16.13
N PHE A 119 -6.80 -24.82 -16.70
CA PHE A 119 -6.39 -25.52 -17.94
C PHE A 119 -6.35 -27.05 -17.77
N LYS A 120 -6.05 -27.57 -16.57
CA LYS A 120 -6.09 -29.02 -16.29
C LYS A 120 -7.50 -29.63 -16.35
N LYS A 121 -8.54 -28.79 -16.26
CA LYS A 121 -9.94 -29.23 -16.24
C LYS A 121 -10.62 -29.13 -17.62
N PHE A 122 -9.95 -28.63 -18.65
CA PHE A 122 -10.58 -28.33 -19.95
C PHE A 122 -9.96 -29.10 -21.13
N GLU A 123 -10.82 -29.54 -22.05
CA GLU A 123 -10.43 -30.12 -23.33
C GLU A 123 -10.03 -29.03 -24.34
N LEU A 124 -8.98 -29.28 -25.14
CA LEU A 124 -8.32 -28.35 -26.07
C LEU A 124 -9.19 -27.74 -27.19
N LYS A 125 -10.48 -28.09 -27.31
CA LYS A 125 -11.35 -27.65 -28.41
C LYS A 125 -12.03 -26.30 -28.19
N ASP A 126 -12.02 -25.73 -26.98
CA ASP A 126 -12.76 -24.50 -26.66
C ASP A 126 -11.85 -23.28 -26.48
N ILE A 127 -11.38 -22.69 -27.58
CA ILE A 127 -10.54 -21.48 -27.55
C ILE A 127 -11.23 -20.31 -26.83
N ILE A 128 -12.56 -20.23 -26.95
CA ILE A 128 -13.41 -19.24 -26.29
C ILE A 128 -13.36 -19.41 -24.75
N ASN A 129 -13.20 -20.65 -24.25
CA ASN A 129 -13.12 -20.94 -22.81
C ASN A 129 -11.80 -20.46 -22.16
N TYR A 130 -10.73 -20.29 -22.93
CA TYR A 130 -9.44 -19.81 -22.39
C TYR A 130 -9.44 -18.34 -21.98
N SER A 131 -10.29 -17.50 -22.58
CA SER A 131 -10.40 -16.10 -22.13
C SER A 131 -11.00 -16.02 -20.72
N TYR A 132 -11.92 -16.93 -20.36
CA TYR A 132 -12.63 -16.91 -19.06
C TYR A 132 -11.72 -17.19 -17.89
N ILE A 133 -10.87 -18.19 -18.06
CA ILE A 133 -9.87 -18.58 -17.08
C ILE A 133 -8.95 -17.39 -16.77
N PHE A 134 -8.57 -16.62 -17.80
CA PHE A 134 -7.72 -15.46 -17.65
C PHE A 134 -8.40 -14.34 -16.83
N TRP A 135 -9.66 -14.04 -17.11
CA TRP A 135 -10.41 -12.98 -16.41
C TRP A 135 -10.67 -13.32 -14.95
N ASP A 136 -11.06 -14.56 -14.68
CA ASP A 136 -11.30 -15.07 -13.33
C ASP A 136 -10.01 -15.03 -12.49
N SER A 137 -8.91 -15.50 -13.07
CA SER A 137 -7.58 -15.45 -12.45
C SER A 137 -7.15 -14.01 -12.12
N PHE A 138 -7.48 -13.04 -12.99
CA PHE A 138 -7.19 -11.63 -12.75
C PHE A 138 -8.04 -11.03 -11.62
N GLN A 139 -9.32 -11.40 -11.54
CA GLN A 139 -10.22 -10.98 -10.47
C GLN A 139 -9.80 -11.57 -9.10
N VAL A 140 -9.38 -12.84 -9.07
CA VAL A 140 -8.83 -13.50 -7.87
C VAL A 140 -7.53 -12.83 -7.43
N ALA A 141 -6.60 -12.59 -8.35
CA ALA A 141 -5.35 -11.89 -8.07
C ALA A 141 -5.61 -10.47 -7.55
N GLY A 142 -6.55 -9.74 -8.15
CA GLY A 142 -7.02 -8.45 -7.67
C GLY A 142 -7.59 -8.53 -6.25
N THR A 143 -8.38 -9.56 -5.95
CA THR A 143 -9.03 -9.73 -4.63
C THR A 143 -7.99 -9.87 -3.53
N ILE A 144 -6.92 -10.63 -3.78
CA ILE A 144 -5.79 -10.76 -2.87
C ILE A 144 -5.09 -9.41 -2.65
N VAL A 145 -4.91 -8.61 -3.70
CA VAL A 145 -4.31 -7.27 -3.61
C VAL A 145 -5.11 -6.38 -2.68
N ILE A 146 -6.43 -6.41 -2.79
CA ILE A 146 -7.34 -5.61 -1.95
C ILE A 146 -7.29 -6.06 -0.48
N HIS A 147 -7.25 -7.37 -0.23
CA HIS A 147 -7.09 -7.90 1.13
C HIS A 147 -5.76 -7.51 1.77
N ALA A 148 -4.66 -7.55 1.00
CA ALA A 148 -3.37 -7.07 1.48
C ALA A 148 -3.37 -5.55 1.74
N SER A 149 -4.05 -4.79 0.87
CA SER A 149 -4.27 -3.35 1.06
C SER A 149 -4.95 -3.05 2.40
N PHE A 150 -5.96 -3.83 2.82
CA PHE A 150 -6.57 -3.71 4.15
C PHE A 150 -5.56 -3.88 5.30
N GLY A 151 -4.71 -4.91 5.24
CA GLY A 151 -3.66 -5.11 6.25
C GLY A 151 -2.69 -3.94 6.31
N LEU A 152 -2.26 -3.45 5.14
CA LEU A 152 -1.33 -2.33 5.01
C LEU A 152 -1.91 -1.00 5.54
N ILE A 153 -3.17 -0.66 5.21
CA ILE A 153 -3.78 0.58 5.73
C ILE A 153 -3.98 0.52 7.25
N THR A 154 -4.28 -0.65 7.81
CA THR A 154 -4.36 -0.83 9.27
C THR A 154 -2.98 -0.63 9.91
N ALA A 155 -1.92 -1.18 9.32
CA ALA A 155 -0.55 -0.94 9.81
C ALA A 155 -0.15 0.55 9.70
N VAL A 156 -0.50 1.24 8.62
CA VAL A 156 -0.27 2.68 8.47
C VAL A 156 -1.06 3.47 9.50
N PHE A 157 -2.31 3.10 9.78
CA PHE A 157 -3.12 3.73 10.82
C PHE A 157 -2.44 3.59 12.19
N LEU A 158 -2.07 2.37 12.58
CA LEU A 158 -1.40 2.09 13.85
C LEU A 158 -0.07 2.83 14.00
N SER A 159 0.77 2.85 12.95
CA SER A 159 2.04 3.58 12.99
C SER A 159 1.83 5.10 13.09
N SER A 160 0.74 5.61 12.51
CA SER A 160 0.41 7.04 12.51
C SER A 160 -0.13 7.54 13.85
N LEU A 161 -0.69 6.68 14.70
CA LEU A 161 -1.15 7.05 16.04
C LEU A 161 -0.03 7.62 16.93
N LEU A 162 1.23 7.29 16.63
CA LEU A 162 2.38 7.84 17.34
C LEU A 162 2.66 9.31 17.00
N THR A 163 2.12 9.90 15.94
CA THR A 163 2.38 11.32 15.67
C THR A 163 1.14 11.99 15.11
N LYS A 164 0.61 13.00 15.81
CA LYS A 164 -0.61 13.74 15.43
C LYS A 164 -0.55 14.26 13.97
N ASN A 165 0.62 14.76 13.56
CA ASN A 165 0.85 15.24 12.20
C ASN A 165 0.87 14.13 11.14
N ALA A 166 1.31 12.91 11.48
CA ALA A 166 1.23 11.78 10.55
C ALA A 166 -0.20 11.22 10.49
N LEU A 167 -0.90 11.18 11.63
CA LEU A 167 -2.29 10.72 11.70
C LEU A 167 -3.19 11.54 10.77
N ILE A 168 -3.22 12.87 10.94
CA ILE A 168 -4.08 13.76 10.13
C ILE A 168 -3.77 13.61 8.63
N ARG A 169 -2.48 13.55 8.28
CA ARG A 169 -2.03 13.43 6.90
C ARG A 169 -2.42 12.10 6.26
N ASN A 170 -2.25 11.01 6.97
CA ASN A 170 -2.49 9.67 6.44
C ASN A 170 -3.97 9.28 6.49
N LEU A 171 -4.79 9.96 7.31
CA LEU A 171 -6.22 9.67 7.49
C LEU A 171 -7.00 9.74 6.17
N PHE A 172 -6.66 10.71 5.31
CA PHE A 172 -7.24 10.82 3.97
C PHE A 172 -6.99 9.55 3.15
N ILE A 173 -5.72 9.13 3.05
CA ILE A 173 -5.34 7.94 2.26
C ILE A 173 -6.01 6.69 2.83
N ILE A 174 -6.01 6.54 4.15
CA ILE A 174 -6.63 5.40 4.85
C ILE A 174 -8.13 5.35 4.55
N PHE A 175 -8.83 6.47 4.72
CA PHE A 175 -10.29 6.55 4.55
C PHE A 175 -10.71 6.24 3.12
N PHE A 176 -10.12 6.92 2.13
CA PHE A 176 -10.48 6.73 0.73
C PHE A 176 -10.09 5.36 0.20
N THR A 177 -8.96 4.80 0.62
CA THR A 177 -8.57 3.43 0.24
C THR A 177 -9.50 2.41 0.89
N ALA A 178 -9.87 2.58 2.17
CA ALA A 178 -10.79 1.66 2.85
C ALA A 178 -12.17 1.64 2.17
N ILE A 179 -12.72 2.80 1.82
CA ILE A 179 -13.98 2.90 1.07
C ILE A 179 -13.86 2.21 -0.28
N ALA A 180 -12.79 2.49 -1.04
CA ALA A 180 -12.58 1.89 -2.35
C ALA A 180 -12.44 0.36 -2.27
N ASN A 181 -11.72 -0.16 -1.28
CA ASN A 181 -11.58 -1.59 -1.04
C ASN A 181 -12.93 -2.23 -0.70
N PHE A 182 -13.72 -1.64 0.21
CA PHE A 182 -15.03 -2.16 0.59
C PHE A 182 -16.02 -2.17 -0.59
N LYS A 183 -16.09 -1.05 -1.32
CA LYS A 183 -16.92 -0.94 -2.53
C LYS A 183 -16.50 -1.96 -3.60
N THR A 184 -15.20 -2.12 -3.85
CA THR A 184 -14.70 -3.06 -4.86
C THR A 184 -14.96 -4.51 -4.47
N LEU A 185 -14.74 -4.91 -3.21
CA LEU A 185 -15.03 -6.29 -2.78
C LEU A 185 -16.53 -6.59 -2.82
N ASN A 186 -17.38 -5.68 -2.36
CA ASN A 186 -18.82 -5.85 -2.48
C ASN A 186 -19.25 -5.96 -3.94
N PHE A 187 -18.65 -5.14 -4.80
CA PHE A 187 -18.90 -5.14 -6.22
C PHE A 187 -18.55 -6.52 -6.84
N TRP A 188 -17.34 -7.01 -6.61
CA TRP A 188 -16.84 -8.28 -7.13
C TRP A 188 -17.55 -9.52 -6.56
N ASN A 189 -17.96 -9.48 -5.29
CA ASN A 189 -18.75 -10.57 -4.69
C ASN A 189 -20.14 -10.69 -5.32
N ASN A 190 -20.77 -9.57 -5.66
CA ASN A 190 -22.11 -9.54 -6.28
C ASN A 190 -22.07 -9.70 -7.79
N ASN A 191 -20.92 -9.44 -8.42
CA ASN A 191 -20.73 -9.45 -9.87
C ASN A 191 -19.45 -10.22 -10.20
N HIS A 192 -19.45 -11.50 -9.87
CA HIS A 192 -18.44 -12.40 -10.41
C HIS A 192 -18.54 -12.34 -11.94
N ILE A 193 -17.41 -12.24 -12.65
CA ILE A 193 -17.43 -12.23 -14.11
C ILE A 193 -18.00 -13.58 -14.59
N ASN A 194 -19.30 -13.62 -14.85
CA ASN A 194 -19.99 -14.76 -15.44
C ASN A 194 -20.25 -14.45 -16.91
N MET A 195 -19.25 -14.75 -17.73
CA MET A 195 -19.27 -14.45 -19.17
C MET A 195 -20.40 -15.14 -19.94
N LYS A 196 -21.18 -16.08 -19.38
CA LYS A 196 -22.41 -16.58 -20.03
C LYS A 196 -23.39 -15.46 -20.33
N ILE A 197 -23.55 -14.50 -19.41
CA ILE A 197 -24.43 -13.33 -19.57
C ILE A 197 -23.84 -12.36 -20.61
N ILE A 198 -22.51 -12.14 -20.57
CA ILE A 198 -21.81 -11.27 -21.51
C ILE A 198 -21.82 -11.88 -22.93
N GLN A 199 -21.73 -13.20 -23.08
CA GLN A 199 -21.83 -13.90 -24.37
C GLN A 199 -23.25 -13.94 -24.92
N GLU A 200 -24.27 -14.20 -24.09
CA GLU A 200 -25.67 -14.12 -24.50
C GLU A 200 -26.04 -12.70 -24.94
N ASN A 201 -25.52 -11.69 -24.24
CA ASN A 201 -25.65 -10.30 -24.65
C ASN A 201 -24.84 -10.02 -25.92
N ALA A 202 -23.59 -10.50 -26.01
CA ALA A 202 -22.71 -10.30 -27.17
C ALA A 202 -23.27 -10.90 -28.48
N GLN A 203 -23.91 -12.06 -28.40
CA GLN A 203 -24.60 -12.68 -29.53
C GLN A 203 -25.87 -11.90 -29.93
N LYS A 204 -26.52 -11.17 -29.01
CA LYS A 204 -27.59 -10.22 -29.34
C LYS A 204 -27.09 -8.90 -29.95
N ILE A 205 -25.80 -8.55 -29.80
CA ILE A 205 -25.20 -7.32 -30.39
C ILE A 205 -25.15 -7.39 -31.92
N SER A 206 -25.28 -8.57 -32.53
CA SER A 206 -25.28 -8.69 -34.00
C SER A 206 -26.46 -7.97 -34.67
N GLU A 207 -27.47 -7.53 -33.92
CA GLU A 207 -28.65 -6.87 -34.47
C GLU A 207 -28.78 -5.38 -34.12
N GLN A 208 -28.12 -4.85 -33.08
CA GLN A 208 -28.10 -3.40 -32.75
C GLN A 208 -26.93 -3.02 -31.81
N VAL A 209 -26.04 -2.14 -32.27
CA VAL A 209 -24.97 -1.55 -31.43
C VAL A 209 -25.60 -0.53 -30.47
N THR A 210 -25.78 -0.92 -29.22
CA THR A 210 -26.25 -0.05 -28.13
C THR A 210 -25.09 0.32 -27.18
N VAL A 211 -25.24 1.39 -26.40
CA VAL A 211 -24.24 1.79 -25.37
C VAL A 211 -23.91 0.62 -24.44
N ASN A 212 -24.93 -0.16 -24.06
CA ASN A 212 -24.83 -1.34 -23.22
C ASN A 212 -23.94 -2.43 -23.81
N SER A 213 -24.11 -2.70 -25.12
CA SER A 213 -23.29 -3.66 -25.88
C SER A 213 -21.79 -3.31 -25.90
N THR A 214 -21.50 -2.01 -25.94
CA THR A 214 -20.14 -1.48 -25.98
C THR A 214 -19.48 -1.61 -24.60
N ILE A 215 -20.24 -1.37 -23.54
CA ILE A 215 -19.72 -1.47 -22.17
C ILE A 215 -19.42 -2.92 -21.77
N ASP A 216 -20.32 -3.86 -22.08
CA ASP A 216 -20.09 -5.29 -21.83
C ASP A 216 -18.80 -5.80 -22.53
N HIS A 217 -18.50 -5.26 -23.71
CA HIS A 217 -17.27 -5.56 -24.45
C HIS A 217 -16.00 -4.96 -23.81
N PHE A 218 -16.08 -3.76 -23.22
CA PHE A 218 -14.94 -3.11 -22.56
C PHE A 218 -14.72 -3.53 -21.11
N MET A 219 -15.70 -4.20 -20.48
CA MET A 219 -15.65 -4.59 -19.07
C MET A 219 -14.37 -5.36 -18.66
N PRO A 220 -13.87 -6.34 -19.45
CA PRO A 220 -12.63 -7.04 -19.12
C PRO A 220 -11.39 -6.13 -19.12
N PHE A 221 -11.35 -5.14 -20.02
CA PHE A 221 -10.27 -4.15 -20.06
C PHE A 221 -10.31 -3.21 -18.85
N LEU A 222 -11.52 -2.77 -18.48
CA LEU A 222 -11.70 -1.94 -17.29
C LEU A 222 -11.26 -2.70 -16.02
N LEU A 223 -11.50 -4.01 -15.95
CA LEU A 223 -11.05 -4.85 -14.84
C LEU A 223 -9.52 -4.94 -14.74
N ILE A 224 -8.81 -5.13 -15.86
CA ILE A 224 -7.33 -5.08 -15.87
C ILE A 224 -6.85 -3.73 -15.32
N ILE A 225 -7.40 -2.63 -15.82
CA ILE A 225 -6.99 -1.29 -15.39
C ILE A 225 -7.25 -1.15 -13.88
N HIS A 226 -8.38 -1.65 -13.37
CA HIS A 226 -8.72 -1.59 -11.95
C HIS A 226 -7.78 -2.42 -11.05
N VAL A 227 -7.41 -3.63 -11.49
CA VAL A 227 -6.41 -4.44 -10.76
C VAL A 227 -5.05 -3.74 -10.76
N ILE A 228 -4.65 -3.16 -11.89
CA ILE A 228 -3.39 -2.41 -11.98
C ILE A 228 -3.40 -1.19 -11.05
N THR A 229 -4.49 -0.41 -11.01
CA THR A 229 -4.59 0.74 -10.10
C THR A 229 -4.60 0.31 -8.64
N ALA A 230 -5.26 -0.80 -8.29
CA ALA A 230 -5.20 -1.39 -6.96
C ALA A 230 -3.76 -1.76 -6.56
N VAL A 231 -2.97 -2.34 -7.47
CA VAL A 231 -1.56 -2.67 -7.25
C VAL A 231 -0.72 -1.42 -7.04
N ILE A 232 -0.92 -0.37 -7.84
CA ILE A 232 -0.20 0.91 -7.69
C ILE A 232 -0.51 1.55 -6.33
N VAL A 233 -1.78 1.60 -5.95
CA VAL A 233 -2.23 2.14 -4.65
C VAL A 233 -1.62 1.35 -3.50
N THR A 234 -1.69 0.02 -3.55
CA THR A 234 -1.15 -0.88 -2.52
C THR A 234 0.37 -0.76 -2.38
N THR A 235 1.08 -0.65 -3.50
CA THR A 235 2.53 -0.40 -3.53
C THR A 235 2.89 0.94 -2.89
N TYR A 236 2.10 1.99 -3.17
CA TYR A 236 2.32 3.30 -2.57
C TYR A 236 2.07 3.30 -1.05
N ILE A 237 1.04 2.60 -0.57
CA ILE A 237 0.78 2.44 0.87
C ILE A 237 1.92 1.68 1.55
N THR A 238 2.47 0.65 0.89
CA THR A 238 3.68 -0.06 1.35
C THR A 238 4.84 0.93 1.51
N LYS A 239 5.10 1.77 0.51
CA LYS A 239 6.14 2.81 0.61
C LYS A 239 5.92 3.77 1.77
N ILE A 240 4.70 4.23 2.00
CA ILE A 240 4.38 5.10 3.16
C ILE A 240 4.70 4.40 4.49
N LEU A 241 4.38 3.11 4.60
CA LEU A 241 4.59 2.35 5.84
C LEU A 241 6.08 2.18 6.16
N TYR A 242 6.87 1.79 5.17
CA TYR A 242 8.29 1.45 5.33
C TYR A 242 9.23 2.66 5.27
N LEU A 243 8.88 3.64 4.44
CA LEU A 243 9.65 4.87 4.22
C LEU A 243 8.75 6.07 4.52
N PRO A 244 8.43 6.31 5.80
CA PRO A 244 7.55 7.37 6.19
C PRO A 244 8.04 8.74 5.73
N GLU A 245 9.34 8.94 5.42
CA GLU A 245 9.91 10.18 4.84
C GLU A 245 9.61 10.39 3.34
N ASN A 246 9.28 9.34 2.59
CA ASN A 246 8.95 9.41 1.17
C ASN A 246 7.47 9.79 1.00
N LYS A 247 7.15 11.05 1.30
CA LYS A 247 5.78 11.55 1.57
C LYS A 247 5.11 12.28 0.41
N ASN A 248 5.82 12.49 -0.70
CA ASN A 248 5.27 13.25 -1.81
C ASN A 248 4.30 12.39 -2.61
N LEU A 249 3.04 12.82 -2.63
CA LEU A 249 2.00 12.25 -3.48
C LEU A 249 2.42 12.39 -4.94
N SER A 250 2.79 11.27 -5.56
CA SER A 250 3.02 11.25 -7.00
C SER A 250 1.71 11.45 -7.75
N ARG A 251 1.75 12.17 -8.87
CA ARG A 251 0.59 12.34 -9.76
C ARG A 251 -0.02 10.99 -10.17
N THR A 252 0.84 10.00 -10.40
CA THR A 252 0.45 8.62 -10.73
C THR A 252 -0.39 7.97 -9.63
N PHE A 253 -0.01 8.15 -8.35
CA PHE A 253 -0.79 7.64 -7.24
C PHE A 253 -2.16 8.33 -7.14
N SER A 254 -2.22 9.66 -7.23
CA SER A 254 -3.48 10.39 -7.12
C SER A 254 -4.47 10.01 -8.23
N LEU A 255 -3.99 9.86 -9.47
CA LEU A 255 -4.79 9.39 -10.59
C LEU A 255 -5.25 7.94 -10.39
N SER A 256 -4.34 7.06 -9.92
CA SER A 256 -4.67 5.65 -9.66
C SER A 256 -5.69 5.51 -8.55
N LEU A 257 -5.57 6.28 -7.47
CA LEU A 257 -6.52 6.29 -6.35
C LEU A 257 -7.89 6.81 -6.82
N ALA A 258 -7.92 7.89 -7.60
CA ALA A 258 -9.18 8.41 -8.16
C ALA A 258 -9.87 7.36 -9.04
N PHE A 259 -9.13 6.71 -9.95
CA PHE A 259 -9.69 5.65 -10.79
C PHE A 259 -10.16 4.44 -9.97
N TYR A 260 -9.36 4.03 -8.98
CA TYR A 260 -9.70 2.93 -8.08
C TYR A 260 -10.97 3.20 -7.25
N ILE A 261 -11.22 4.46 -6.87
CA ILE A 261 -12.47 4.85 -6.21
C ILE A 261 -13.63 4.90 -7.21
N LEU A 262 -13.42 5.44 -8.41
CA LEU A 262 -14.48 5.68 -9.39
C LEU A 262 -14.97 4.41 -10.08
N PHE A 263 -14.12 3.39 -10.23
CA PHE A 263 -14.45 2.17 -10.98
C PHE A 263 -15.73 1.46 -10.48
N PRO A 264 -15.92 1.19 -9.17
CA PRO A 264 -17.18 0.62 -8.68
C PRO A 264 -18.41 1.46 -9.02
N PHE A 265 -18.30 2.80 -9.04
CA PHE A 265 -19.42 3.70 -9.38
C PHE A 265 -19.71 3.72 -10.87
N LEU A 266 -18.67 3.72 -11.71
CA LEU A 266 -18.82 3.60 -13.16
C LEU A 266 -19.56 2.31 -13.49
N TYR A 267 -19.23 1.21 -12.82
CA TYR A 267 -19.94 -0.04 -13.06
C TYR A 267 -21.38 -0.06 -12.53
N GLU A 268 -21.64 0.44 -11.31
CA GLU A 268 -23.01 0.55 -10.79
C GLU A 268 -23.92 1.35 -11.74
N GLN A 269 -23.38 2.42 -12.37
CA GLN A 269 -24.11 3.20 -13.37
C GLN A 269 -24.36 2.43 -14.68
N VAL A 270 -23.39 1.63 -15.11
CA VAL A 270 -23.53 0.75 -16.29
C VAL A 270 -24.62 -0.28 -16.08
N LEU A 271 -24.63 -0.95 -14.91
CA LEU A 271 -25.67 -1.91 -14.56
C LEU A 271 -27.06 -1.27 -14.47
N ALA A 272 -27.16 -0.04 -13.96
CA ALA A 272 -28.44 0.66 -13.84
C ALA A 272 -29.01 1.09 -15.21
N LEU A 273 -28.20 1.06 -16.27
CA LEU A 273 -28.60 1.38 -17.65
C LEU A 273 -28.92 0.11 -18.48
N LEU A 274 -28.66 -1.08 -17.94
CA LEU A 274 -29.01 -2.40 -18.51
C LEU A 274 -30.42 -2.82 -18.07
#